data_AF-A0A1A8N1F7-F1
#
_entry.id   AF-A0A1A8N1F7-F1
#
_cell.length_a   1.000
_cell.length_b   1.000
_cell.length_c   1.000
_cell.angle_alpha   90.00
_cell.angle_beta   90.00
_cell.angle_gamma   90.00
#
_symmetry.space_group_name_H-M   'P 1'
#
loop_
_entity.id
_entity.type
_entity.pdbx_description
1 polymer ?
#
loop_
_entity_poly.entity_id
_entity_poly.type
_entity_poly.pdbx_seq_one_letter_code
_entity_poly.pdbx_strand_id
1 'polypeptide(L)'
;MDRWLKRKSSNEGEPAPKKTLQEIPSAEGSEGGGAGGRAGGSADSSDAVNETDPPDFQKAIKRKREADSAKNVMAKAIEDAHLQSAAEMKGLLKTAYFIAKNEIAKAKFCHVVKFLKEMECPAFKKLTETSSYGSYVNEKGLSEMQQAIASTLVEDVDKAVERSPVFSLKSTDIRNTKRLIIYVRFIDDNKVKTKLIRNSEIADGRADTIVEDFGKFIFLFLTSV
;
A
#
# COMPACT_ATOMS: atom_id res chain seq x y z
N MET A 1 -7.57 15.63 -33.64
CA MET A 1 -8.02 15.28 -32.27
C MET A 1 -9.01 14.11 -32.22
N ASP A 2 -9.69 13.69 -33.29
CA ASP A 2 -10.83 12.72 -33.21
C ASP A 2 -10.52 11.21 -33.24
N ARG A 3 -9.26 10.79 -33.20
CA ARG A 3 -8.91 9.35 -33.32
C ARG A 3 -8.72 8.63 -31.98
N TRP A 4 -8.86 9.34 -30.85
CA TRP A 4 -8.62 8.80 -29.50
C TRP A 4 -9.88 8.61 -28.66
N LEU A 5 -10.98 9.32 -28.98
CA LEU A 5 -12.26 9.22 -28.26
C LEU A 5 -13.06 7.93 -28.57
N LYS A 6 -12.73 7.22 -29.65
CA LYS A 6 -13.47 6.02 -30.10
C LYS A 6 -13.03 4.71 -29.44
N ARG A 7 -12.03 4.73 -28.55
CA ARG A 7 -11.47 3.52 -27.92
C ARG A 7 -11.97 3.26 -26.49
N LYS A 8 -12.81 4.14 -25.94
CA LYS A 8 -13.38 4.00 -24.58
C LYS A 8 -14.80 3.44 -24.50
N SER A 9 -15.48 3.17 -25.62
CA SER A 9 -16.88 2.68 -25.62
C SER A 9 -17.03 1.16 -25.87
N SER A 10 -15.98 0.37 -25.68
CA SER A 10 -16.05 -1.09 -25.87
C SER A 10 -15.19 -1.80 -24.83
N ASN A 11 -15.62 -1.73 -23.58
CA ASN A 11 -15.24 -2.69 -22.54
C ASN A 11 -16.23 -2.56 -21.36
N GLU A 12 -17.51 -2.82 -21.63
CA GLU A 12 -18.44 -3.22 -20.58
C GLU A 12 -18.27 -4.73 -20.38
N GLY A 13 -17.47 -5.09 -19.37
CA GLY A 13 -17.34 -6.46 -18.89
C GLY A 13 -18.48 -6.78 -17.92
N GLU A 14 -19.09 -7.94 -18.13
CA GLU A 14 -20.19 -8.53 -17.38
C GLU A 14 -20.01 -8.52 -15.84
N PRO A 15 -21.09 -8.38 -15.05
CA PRO A 15 -21.04 -8.59 -13.61
C PRO A 15 -21.08 -10.08 -13.26
N ALA A 16 -20.08 -10.55 -12.51
CA ALA A 16 -20.03 -11.89 -11.93
C ALA A 16 -21.18 -12.15 -10.93
N PRO A 17 -21.66 -13.40 -10.78
CA PRO A 17 -22.91 -13.71 -10.11
C PRO A 17 -22.86 -13.59 -8.58
N LYS A 18 -23.91 -12.98 -8.02
CA LYS A 18 -24.20 -12.89 -6.59
C LYS A 18 -24.45 -14.30 -6.02
N LYS A 19 -23.65 -14.73 -5.04
CA LYS A 19 -23.98 -15.89 -4.21
C LYS A 19 -24.88 -15.46 -3.05
N THR A 20 -26.08 -16.01 -3.08
CA THR A 20 -27.15 -15.91 -2.08
C THR A 20 -26.65 -16.35 -0.69
N LEU A 21 -26.80 -15.46 0.29
CA LEU A 21 -26.64 -15.76 1.71
C LEU A 21 -27.88 -16.58 2.11
N GLN A 22 -27.71 -17.88 2.36
CA GLN A 22 -28.75 -18.69 2.99
C GLN A 22 -28.70 -18.48 4.50
N GLU A 23 -29.85 -18.06 5.03
CA GLU A 23 -30.16 -17.93 6.45
C GLU A 23 -30.00 -19.28 7.17
N ILE A 24 -29.41 -19.26 8.37
CA ILE A 24 -29.50 -20.36 9.32
C ILE A 24 -30.31 -19.82 10.52
N PRO A 25 -31.39 -20.52 10.94
CA PRO A 25 -32.30 -20.00 11.94
C PRO A 25 -31.71 -20.04 13.36
N SER A 26 -32.11 -19.03 14.13
CA SER A 26 -31.99 -18.96 15.58
C SER A 26 -32.60 -20.19 16.26
N ALA A 27 -31.87 -20.78 17.20
CA ALA A 27 -32.42 -21.67 18.21
C ALA A 27 -32.09 -21.08 19.58
N GLU A 28 -33.03 -20.29 20.08
CA GLU A 28 -33.16 -19.98 21.51
C GLU A 28 -33.82 -21.17 22.21
N GLY A 29 -33.42 -21.42 23.46
CA GLY A 29 -34.22 -22.16 24.43
C GLY A 29 -33.81 -23.61 24.67
N SER A 30 -33.03 -23.85 25.73
CA SER A 30 -33.35 -24.94 26.66
C SER A 30 -32.64 -24.68 27.99
N GLU A 31 -33.44 -24.30 28.99
CA GLU A 31 -33.04 -24.14 30.37
C GLU A 31 -32.62 -25.50 30.96
N GLY A 32 -31.37 -25.60 31.40
CA GLY A 32 -30.91 -26.70 32.23
C GLY A 32 -31.30 -26.48 33.69
N GLY A 33 -32.37 -27.15 34.13
CA GLY A 33 -32.69 -27.34 35.54
C GLY A 33 -32.31 -28.76 35.97
N GLY A 34 -31.23 -28.88 36.74
CA GLY A 34 -30.87 -30.13 37.43
C GLY A 34 -31.45 -30.18 38.85
N ALA A 35 -31.73 -31.39 39.34
CA ALA A 35 -31.22 -31.94 40.61
C ALA A 35 -32.13 -33.04 41.20
N GLY A 36 -31.48 -34.12 41.65
CA GLY A 36 -31.93 -35.03 42.73
C GLY A 36 -32.91 -36.13 42.30
N GLY A 37 -32.73 -37.41 42.60
CA GLY A 37 -31.80 -38.12 43.46
C GLY A 37 -32.46 -39.45 43.90
N ARG A 38 -31.62 -40.42 44.30
CA ARG A 38 -31.88 -41.65 45.09
C ARG A 38 -32.34 -42.96 44.40
N ALA A 39 -31.43 -43.94 44.56
CA ALA A 39 -31.55 -45.18 45.36
C ALA A 39 -31.81 -46.53 44.68
N GLY A 40 -31.03 -47.53 45.13
CA GLY A 40 -31.19 -48.98 44.95
C GLY A 40 -30.55 -49.49 43.66
N GLY A 41 -29.75 -50.55 43.61
CA GLY A 41 -29.46 -51.64 44.53
C GLY A 41 -29.12 -52.87 43.67
N SER A 42 -28.35 -53.80 44.26
CA SER A 42 -28.05 -55.15 43.79
C SER A 42 -26.92 -55.36 42.78
N ALA A 43 -26.04 -56.28 43.17
CA ALA A 43 -25.07 -57.00 42.35
C ALA A 43 -25.76 -57.91 41.34
N ASP A 44 -25.21 -58.06 40.13
CA ASP A 44 -24.53 -59.29 39.70
C ASP A 44 -23.87 -59.11 38.31
N SER A 45 -22.87 -59.97 38.06
CA SER A 45 -22.31 -60.43 36.78
C SER A 45 -21.64 -59.45 35.79
N SER A 46 -20.39 -59.83 35.45
CA SER A 46 -19.75 -59.83 34.12
C SER A 46 -20.23 -58.83 33.07
N ASP A 47 -19.33 -57.97 32.59
CA ASP A 47 -18.81 -58.07 31.22
C ASP A 47 -17.90 -56.89 30.87
N ALA A 48 -16.87 -57.18 30.09
CA ALA A 48 -15.97 -56.21 29.51
C ALA A 48 -16.71 -55.27 28.54
N VAL A 49 -16.77 -53.97 28.84
CA VAL A 49 -17.24 -52.93 27.91
C VAL A 49 -16.45 -51.64 28.22
N ASN A 50 -15.35 -51.42 27.51
CA ASN A 50 -15.27 -50.56 26.32
C ASN A 50 -14.79 -49.16 26.73
N GLU A 51 -13.61 -48.78 26.26
CA GLU A 51 -13.19 -47.38 26.13
C GLU A 51 -14.35 -46.63 25.47
N THR A 52 -15.08 -45.85 26.26
CA THR A 52 -16.18 -45.05 25.75
C THR A 52 -15.55 -43.90 25.00
N ASP A 53 -15.42 -44.07 23.69
CA ASP A 53 -15.27 -42.97 22.75
C ASP A 53 -16.23 -41.84 23.19
N PRO A 54 -15.74 -40.61 23.39
CA PRO A 54 -16.59 -39.52 23.85
C PRO A 54 -17.77 -39.37 22.90
N PRO A 55 -18.99 -39.10 23.42
CA PRO A 55 -20.21 -39.06 22.62
C PRO A 55 -20.00 -38.15 21.42
N ASP A 56 -20.43 -38.58 20.23
CA ASP A 56 -20.10 -37.99 18.93
C ASP A 56 -20.27 -36.45 18.88
N PHE A 57 -21.21 -35.92 19.67
CA PHE A 57 -21.42 -34.50 19.88
C PHE A 57 -20.24 -33.75 20.55
N GLN A 58 -19.58 -34.32 21.57
CA GLN A 58 -18.39 -33.74 22.19
C GLN A 58 -17.20 -33.72 21.22
N LYS A 59 -17.06 -34.76 20.41
CA LYS A 59 -16.06 -34.83 19.33
C LYS A 59 -16.32 -33.76 18.27
N ALA A 60 -17.60 -33.53 17.91
CA ALA A 60 -18.00 -32.47 17.00
C ALA A 60 -17.75 -31.06 17.58
N ILE A 61 -18.03 -30.81 18.86
CA ILE A 61 -17.74 -29.54 19.53
C ILE A 61 -16.24 -29.26 19.54
N LYS A 62 -15.41 -30.25 19.87
CA LYS A 62 -13.95 -30.11 19.87
C LYS A 62 -13.43 -29.76 18.47
N ARG A 63 -13.87 -30.48 17.44
CA ARG A 63 -13.54 -30.18 16.03
C ARG A 63 -13.96 -28.76 15.61
N LYS A 64 -15.15 -28.31 16.03
CA LYS A 64 -15.63 -26.95 15.73
C LYS A 64 -14.76 -25.88 16.41
N ARG A 65 -14.40 -26.07 17.68
CA ARG A 65 -13.49 -25.17 18.42
C ARG A 65 -12.09 -25.12 17.80
N GLU A 66 -11.55 -26.26 17.39
CA GLU A 66 -10.25 -26.35 16.69
C GLU A 66 -10.31 -25.65 15.32
N ALA A 67 -11.40 -25.84 14.56
CA ALA A 67 -11.61 -25.15 13.30
C ALA A 67 -11.74 -23.63 13.47
N ASP A 68 -12.47 -23.17 14.49
CA ASP A 68 -12.62 -21.74 14.78
C ASP A 68 -11.32 -21.13 15.30
N SER A 69 -10.54 -21.86 16.10
CA SER A 69 -9.18 -21.48 16.50
C SER A 69 -8.24 -21.37 15.29
N ALA A 70 -8.25 -22.36 14.39
CA ALA A 70 -7.45 -22.34 13.16
C ALA A 70 -7.81 -21.17 12.24
N LYS A 71 -9.11 -20.87 12.09
CA LYS A 71 -9.58 -19.68 11.35
C LYS A 71 -9.05 -18.39 11.96
N ASN A 72 -9.07 -18.27 13.28
CA ASN A 72 -8.57 -17.09 13.98
C ASN A 72 -7.05 -16.93 13.80
N VAL A 73 -6.29 -18.03 13.90
CA VAL A 73 -4.83 -18.04 13.63
C VAL A 73 -4.54 -17.62 12.19
N MET A 74 -5.29 -18.12 11.20
CA MET A 74 -5.12 -17.69 9.81
C MET A 74 -5.46 -16.21 9.62
N ALA A 75 -6.55 -15.72 10.19
CA ALA A 75 -6.95 -14.31 10.09
C ALA A 75 -5.84 -13.38 10.62
N LYS A 76 -5.29 -13.72 11.79
CA LYS A 76 -4.18 -12.97 12.38
C LYS A 76 -2.90 -13.02 11.53
N ALA A 77 -2.57 -14.18 10.97
CA ALA A 77 -1.41 -14.31 10.09
C ALA A 77 -1.52 -13.46 8.82
N ILE A 78 -2.73 -13.33 8.26
CA ILE A 78 -3.01 -12.45 7.12
C ILE A 78 -2.82 -10.98 7.50
N GLU A 79 -3.35 -10.57 8.66
CA GLU A 79 -3.19 -9.20 9.16
C GLU A 79 -1.72 -8.85 9.42
N ASP A 80 -0.97 -9.73 10.07
CA ASP A 80 0.46 -9.58 10.31
C ASP A 80 1.25 -9.50 8.99
N ALA A 81 0.84 -10.24 7.96
CA ALA A 81 1.46 -10.18 6.63
C ALA A 81 1.20 -8.82 5.95
N HIS A 82 -0.02 -8.27 6.06
CA HIS A 82 -0.35 -6.95 5.54
C HIS A 82 0.40 -5.82 6.26
N LEU A 83 0.49 -5.89 7.59
CA LEU A 83 1.24 -4.91 8.37
C LEU A 83 2.73 -4.93 8.00
N GLN A 84 3.30 -6.12 7.83
CA GLN A 84 4.69 -6.28 7.41
C GLN A 84 4.92 -5.74 5.99
N SER A 85 4.03 -6.04 5.05
CA SER A 85 4.16 -5.59 3.66
C SER A 85 4.09 -4.05 3.57
N ALA A 86 3.22 -3.41 4.35
CA ALA A 86 3.16 -1.95 4.47
C ALA A 86 4.45 -1.38 5.08
N ALA A 87 5.02 -2.04 6.10
CA ALA A 87 6.29 -1.63 6.71
C ALA A 87 7.47 -1.72 5.72
N GLU A 88 7.52 -2.77 4.90
CA GLU A 88 8.51 -2.96 3.85
C GLU A 88 8.44 -1.85 2.81
N MET A 89 7.26 -1.58 2.26
CA MET A 89 7.09 -0.53 1.25
C MET A 89 7.45 0.85 1.83
N LYS A 90 7.04 1.14 3.06
CA LYS A 90 7.42 2.37 3.77
C LYS A 90 8.93 2.47 3.97
N GLY A 91 9.59 1.36 4.29
CA GLY A 91 11.05 1.27 4.37
C GLY A 91 11.71 1.61 3.04
N LEU A 92 11.27 0.97 1.95
CA LEU A 92 11.80 1.20 0.60
C LEU A 92 11.62 2.65 0.15
N LEU A 93 10.44 3.26 0.36
CA LEU A 93 10.19 4.67 0.05
C LEU A 93 11.10 5.62 0.82
N LYS A 94 11.32 5.36 2.13
CA LYS A 94 12.25 6.15 2.94
C LYS A 94 13.69 6.03 2.43
N THR A 95 14.12 4.84 2.06
CA THR A 95 15.45 4.60 1.48
C THR A 95 15.58 5.28 0.11
N ALA A 96 14.55 5.22 -0.73
CA ALA A 96 14.51 5.89 -2.03
C ALA A 96 14.63 7.42 -1.88
N TYR A 97 13.91 8.00 -0.91
CA TYR A 97 14.03 9.40 -0.53
C TYR A 97 15.42 9.73 0.00
N PHE A 98 15.98 8.90 0.89
CA PHE A 98 17.31 9.09 1.44
C PHE A 98 18.39 9.12 0.34
N ILE A 99 18.32 8.19 -0.62
CA ILE A 99 19.22 8.16 -1.77
C ILE A 99 19.12 9.43 -2.60
N ALA A 100 17.89 9.88 -2.91
CA ALA A 100 17.68 11.12 -3.66
C ALA A 100 18.23 12.34 -2.91
N LYS A 101 17.92 12.45 -1.60
CA LYS A 101 18.30 13.59 -0.77
C LYS A 101 19.81 13.74 -0.58
N ASN A 102 20.53 12.62 -0.54
CA ASN A 102 21.98 12.60 -0.33
C ASN A 102 22.77 12.40 -1.65
N GLU A 103 22.10 12.56 -2.80
CA GLU A 103 22.71 12.44 -4.14
C GLU A 103 23.49 11.12 -4.34
N ILE A 104 23.00 10.04 -3.73
CA ILE A 104 23.61 8.72 -3.87
C ILE A 104 23.24 8.15 -5.24
N ALA A 105 24.22 7.60 -5.95
CA ALA A 105 24.00 6.96 -7.24
C ALA A 105 22.94 5.85 -7.15
N LYS A 106 22.00 5.84 -8.11
CA LYS A 106 20.89 4.88 -8.17
C LYS A 106 21.34 3.41 -8.12
N ALA A 107 22.46 3.10 -8.79
CA ALA A 107 23.10 1.78 -8.77
C ALA A 107 23.41 1.26 -7.35
N LYS A 108 23.58 2.15 -6.37
CA LYS A 108 23.87 1.78 -4.98
C LYS A 108 22.63 1.37 -4.18
N PHE A 109 21.42 1.50 -4.73
CA PHE A 109 20.19 1.25 -3.99
C PHE A 109 20.07 -0.17 -3.46
N CYS A 110 20.35 -1.17 -4.30
CA CYS A 110 20.32 -2.56 -3.87
C CYS A 110 21.32 -2.82 -2.73
N HIS A 111 22.51 -2.20 -2.79
CA HIS A 111 23.53 -2.30 -1.75
C HIS A 111 23.09 -1.65 -0.44
N VAL A 112 22.44 -0.49 -0.50
CA VAL A 112 21.90 0.19 0.70
C VAL A 112 20.79 -0.65 1.33
N VAL A 113 19.87 -1.20 0.55
CA VAL A 113 18.80 -2.07 1.08
C VAL A 113 19.39 -3.34 1.69
N LYS A 114 20.40 -3.95 1.05
CA LYS A 114 21.11 -5.12 1.57
C LYS A 114 21.79 -4.81 2.91
N PHE A 115 22.49 -3.68 3.00
CA PHE A 115 23.11 -3.21 4.25
C PHE A 115 22.06 -3.02 5.35
N LEU A 116 20.91 -2.38 5.05
CA LEU A 116 19.84 -2.19 6.04
C LEU A 116 19.22 -3.52 6.52
N LYS A 117 19.22 -4.54 5.67
CA LYS A 117 18.80 -5.89 6.03
C LYS A 117 19.83 -6.59 6.93
N GLU A 118 21.12 -6.43 6.64
CA GLU A 118 22.23 -6.94 7.47
C GLU A 118 22.25 -6.28 8.86
N MET A 119 21.85 -5.01 8.95
CA MET A 119 21.65 -4.28 10.22
C MET A 119 20.34 -4.64 10.94
N GLU A 120 19.65 -5.70 10.50
CA GLU A 120 18.39 -6.21 11.07
C GLU A 120 17.27 -5.17 11.19
N CYS A 121 17.23 -4.19 10.28
CA CYS A 121 16.18 -3.17 10.29
C CYS A 121 14.78 -3.86 10.18
N PRO A 122 13.85 -3.59 11.11
CA PRO A 122 12.55 -4.28 11.16
C PRO A 122 11.76 -4.22 9.84
N ALA A 123 11.88 -3.11 9.11
CA ALA A 123 11.22 -2.90 7.83
C ALA A 123 11.70 -3.85 6.73
N PHE A 124 12.90 -4.43 6.84
CA PHE A 124 13.48 -5.30 5.80
C PHE A 124 13.68 -6.74 6.24
N LYS A 125 13.24 -7.11 7.47
CA LYS A 125 13.44 -8.46 8.02
C LYS A 125 12.87 -9.58 7.15
N LYS A 126 11.67 -9.38 6.59
CA LYS A 126 11.01 -10.37 5.72
C LYS A 126 11.17 -10.07 4.22
N LEU A 127 11.93 -9.03 3.86
CA LEU A 127 12.16 -8.67 2.47
C LEU A 127 13.05 -9.72 1.80
N THR A 128 12.48 -10.48 0.87
CA THR A 128 13.19 -11.43 0.01
C THR A 128 13.08 -10.99 -1.44
N GLU A 129 13.96 -11.47 -2.33
CA GLU A 129 13.86 -11.20 -3.78
C GLU A 129 12.53 -11.68 -4.37
N THR A 130 11.92 -12.69 -3.76
CA THR A 130 10.62 -13.27 -4.14
C THR A 130 9.42 -12.64 -3.44
N SER A 131 9.63 -11.72 -2.49
CA SER A 131 8.54 -11.01 -1.82
C SER A 131 7.86 -10.03 -2.77
N SER A 132 6.61 -9.65 -2.47
CA SER A 132 5.83 -8.70 -3.29
C SER A 132 6.59 -7.40 -3.58
N TYR A 133 7.45 -6.96 -2.67
CA TYR A 133 8.24 -5.73 -2.81
C TYR A 133 9.73 -5.95 -3.09
N GLY A 134 10.21 -7.19 -3.07
CA GLY A 134 11.57 -7.54 -3.46
C GLY A 134 11.88 -7.18 -4.91
N SER A 135 10.88 -7.28 -5.78
CA SER A 135 10.93 -6.88 -7.19
C SER A 135 11.22 -5.38 -7.39
N TYR A 136 11.04 -4.53 -6.37
CA TYR A 136 11.36 -3.11 -6.44
C TYR A 136 12.79 -2.79 -6.03
N VAL A 137 13.58 -3.75 -5.52
CA VAL A 137 14.97 -3.56 -5.09
C VAL A 137 15.92 -3.54 -6.30
N ASN A 138 15.71 -2.58 -7.19
CA ASN A 138 16.52 -2.31 -8.37
C ASN A 138 16.38 -0.84 -8.79
N GLU A 139 17.15 -0.42 -9.79
CA GLU A 139 17.14 0.98 -10.25
C GLU A 139 15.81 1.43 -10.83
N LYS A 140 15.06 0.51 -11.48
CA LYS A 140 13.75 0.81 -12.05
C LYS A 140 12.74 1.08 -10.95
N GLY A 141 12.63 0.17 -9.98
CA GLY A 141 11.75 0.33 -8.82
C GLY A 141 12.12 1.57 -7.99
N LEU A 142 13.41 1.86 -7.82
CA LEU A 142 13.87 3.12 -7.23
C LEU A 142 13.33 4.34 -7.98
N SER A 143 13.46 4.34 -9.31
CA SER A 143 13.03 5.47 -10.13
C SER A 143 11.52 5.68 -10.06
N GLU A 144 10.74 4.60 -10.06
CA GLU A 144 9.28 4.65 -9.88
C GLU A 144 8.91 5.20 -8.49
N MET A 145 9.58 4.73 -7.43
CA MET A 145 9.39 5.24 -6.07
C MET A 145 9.74 6.72 -5.94
N GLN A 146 10.89 7.14 -6.50
CA GLN A 146 11.31 8.55 -6.51
C GLN A 146 10.33 9.41 -7.31
N GLN A 147 9.80 8.89 -8.42
CA GLN A 147 8.78 9.57 -9.21
C GLN A 147 7.49 9.74 -8.42
N ALA A 148 7.01 8.69 -7.74
CA ALA A 148 5.81 8.77 -6.91
C ALA A 148 5.97 9.80 -5.78
N ILE A 149 7.12 9.79 -5.09
CA ILE A 149 7.45 10.78 -4.06
C ILE A 149 7.46 12.20 -4.66
N ALA A 150 8.09 12.39 -5.81
CA ALA A 150 8.15 13.68 -6.48
C ALA A 150 6.76 14.19 -6.87
N SER A 151 5.91 13.32 -7.43
CA SER A 151 4.53 13.68 -7.79
C SER A 151 3.72 14.14 -6.58
N THR A 152 3.77 13.42 -5.45
CA THR A 152 3.06 13.84 -4.23
C THR A 152 3.58 15.19 -3.71
N LEU A 153 4.89 15.43 -3.76
CA LEU A 153 5.47 16.71 -3.35
C LEU A 153 5.06 17.87 -4.27
N VAL A 154 4.91 17.62 -5.57
CA VAL A 154 4.42 18.62 -6.53
C VAL A 154 2.95 18.92 -6.27
N GLU A 155 2.10 17.90 -6.10
CA GLU A 155 0.68 18.10 -5.79
C GLU A 155 0.46 18.94 -4.51
N ASP A 156 1.30 18.76 -3.49
CA ASP A 156 1.25 19.57 -2.27
C ASP A 156 1.63 21.04 -2.54
N VAL A 157 2.60 21.28 -3.42
CA VAL A 157 2.97 22.63 -3.86
C VAL A 157 1.84 23.24 -4.69
N ASP A 158 1.22 22.49 -5.59
CA ASP A 158 0.13 22.94 -6.46
C ASP A 158 -1.05 23.43 -5.62
N LYS A 159 -1.52 22.61 -4.66
CA LYS A 159 -2.58 22.98 -3.71
C LYS A 159 -2.23 24.22 -2.87
N ALA A 160 -0.96 24.39 -2.51
CA ALA A 160 -0.51 25.56 -1.75
C ALA A 160 -0.46 26.83 -2.62
N VAL A 161 -0.09 26.69 -3.89
CA VAL A 161 -0.11 27.77 -4.88
C VAL A 161 -1.53 28.19 -5.22
N GLU A 162 -2.47 27.26 -5.37
CA GLU A 162 -3.89 27.53 -5.63
C GLU A 162 -4.55 28.35 -4.52
N ARG A 163 -4.17 28.10 -3.27
CA ARG A 163 -4.66 28.85 -2.09
C ARG A 163 -3.98 30.20 -1.92
N SER A 164 -2.86 30.43 -2.61
CA SER A 164 -2.09 31.64 -2.46
C SER A 164 -2.80 32.81 -3.14
N PRO A 165 -2.89 34.00 -2.50
CA PRO A 165 -3.47 35.18 -3.13
C PRO A 165 -2.64 35.67 -4.33
N VAL A 166 -1.34 35.40 -4.35
CA VAL A 166 -0.41 35.79 -5.41
C VAL A 166 0.66 34.72 -5.60
N PHE A 167 0.97 34.38 -6.83
CA PHE A 167 2.15 33.59 -7.15
C PHE A 167 2.89 34.17 -8.35
N SER A 168 4.17 33.80 -8.48
CA SER A 168 5.01 34.14 -9.62
C SER A 168 5.86 32.93 -10.01
N LEU A 169 5.97 32.67 -11.31
CA LEU A 169 6.88 31.67 -11.84
C LEU A 169 8.21 32.33 -12.20
N LYS A 170 9.31 31.70 -11.83
CA LYS A 170 10.65 32.11 -12.22
C LYS A 170 11.38 30.93 -12.84
N SER A 171 11.99 31.17 -14.00
CA SER A 171 12.89 30.22 -14.63
C SER A 171 14.34 30.69 -14.50
N THR A 172 15.26 29.73 -14.48
CA THR A 172 16.70 30.00 -14.58
C THR A 172 17.30 29.00 -15.55
N ASP A 173 17.91 29.52 -16.61
CA ASP A 173 18.72 28.74 -17.53
C ASP A 173 20.11 28.55 -16.90
N ILE A 174 20.50 27.29 -16.71
CA ILE A 174 21.90 26.95 -16.43
C ILE A 174 22.55 26.63 -17.77
N ARG A 175 23.02 27.69 -18.44
CA ARG A 175 23.58 27.66 -19.80
C ARG A 175 24.68 26.60 -19.98
N ASN A 176 25.47 26.33 -18.94
CA ASN A 176 26.54 25.33 -18.99
C ASN A 176 26.04 23.87 -18.87
N THR A 177 24.82 23.65 -18.36
CA THR A 177 24.29 22.30 -18.15
C THR A 177 23.07 21.99 -19.02
N LYS A 178 22.68 22.88 -19.94
CA LYS A 178 21.50 22.69 -20.81
C LYS A 178 20.24 22.35 -20.00
N ARG A 179 20.06 23.00 -18.85
CA ARG A 179 18.94 22.73 -17.93
C ARG A 179 18.15 24.00 -17.64
N LEU A 180 16.84 23.87 -17.78
CA LEU A 180 15.85 24.87 -17.39
C LEU A 180 15.28 24.49 -16.03
N ILE A 181 15.54 25.33 -15.04
CA ILE A 181 14.97 25.16 -13.71
C ILE A 181 13.81 26.13 -13.53
N ILE A 182 12.66 25.62 -13.08
CA ILE A 182 11.44 26.40 -12.84
C ILE A 182 11.08 26.34 -11.37
N TYR A 183 10.97 27.52 -10.77
CA TYR A 183 10.53 27.72 -9.40
C TYR A 183 9.22 28.51 -9.37
N VAL A 184 8.37 28.20 -8.39
CA VAL A 184 7.25 29.07 -8.01
C VAL A 184 7.59 29.81 -6.73
N ARG A 185 7.21 31.07 -6.69
CA ARG A 185 7.15 31.86 -5.45
C ARG A 185 5.70 32.20 -5.19
N PHE A 186 5.22 31.93 -3.98
CA PHE A 186 3.84 32.14 -3.58
C PHE A 186 3.78 32.55 -2.10
N ILE A 187 2.64 33.09 -1.68
CA ILE A 187 2.37 33.46 -0.30
C ILE A 187 1.59 32.33 0.36
N ASP A 188 2.13 31.79 1.44
CA ASP A 188 1.49 30.76 2.23
C ASP A 188 1.76 31.05 3.70
N ASP A 189 0.69 31.07 4.50
CA ASP A 189 0.69 31.56 5.89
C ASP A 189 1.35 32.95 6.05
N ASN A 190 1.01 33.90 5.16
CA ASN A 190 1.59 35.26 5.10
C ASN A 190 3.13 35.28 4.93
N LYS A 191 3.75 34.19 4.48
CA LYS A 191 5.18 34.10 4.20
C LYS A 191 5.41 33.79 2.73
N VAL A 192 6.40 34.45 2.13
CA VAL A 192 6.83 34.14 0.77
C VAL A 192 7.60 32.82 0.80
N LYS A 193 7.05 31.78 0.17
CA LYS A 193 7.70 30.48 -0.02
C LYS A 193 8.22 30.40 -1.46
N THR A 194 9.38 29.78 -1.63
CA THR A 194 9.95 29.46 -2.96
C THR A 194 10.13 27.96 -3.06
N LYS A 195 9.57 27.35 -4.11
CA LYS A 195 9.62 25.90 -4.33
C LYS A 195 10.05 25.60 -5.76
N LEU A 196 10.95 24.63 -5.89
CA LEU A 196 11.32 24.05 -7.17
C LEU A 196 10.18 23.16 -7.64
N ILE A 197 9.70 23.36 -8.87
CA ILE A 197 8.64 22.51 -9.43
C ILE A 197 9.18 21.66 -10.58
N ARG A 198 10.19 22.16 -11.32
CA ARG A 198 10.71 21.44 -12.48
C ARG A 198 12.18 21.71 -12.74
N ASN A 199 12.87 20.68 -13.21
CA ASN A 199 14.24 20.73 -13.70
C ASN A 199 14.29 19.96 -15.01
N SER A 200 14.09 20.66 -16.14
CA SER A 200 14.05 20.07 -17.47
C SER A 200 15.41 20.17 -18.14
N GLU A 201 15.81 19.14 -18.87
CA GLU A 201 16.95 19.24 -19.78
C GLU A 201 16.48 19.75 -21.14
N ILE A 202 17.10 20.83 -21.63
CA ILE A 202 16.83 21.46 -22.92
C ILE A 202 18.12 21.45 -23.73
N ALA A 203 18.32 20.36 -24.46
CA ALA A 203 19.59 20.02 -25.08
C ALA A 203 20.08 21.02 -26.15
N ASP A 204 19.16 21.74 -26.80
CA ASP A 204 19.46 22.72 -27.85
C ASP A 204 19.52 24.17 -27.36
N GLY A 205 19.06 24.44 -26.12
CA GLY A 205 18.98 25.78 -25.54
C GLY A 205 18.13 26.77 -26.34
N ARG A 206 17.27 26.31 -27.26
CA ARG A 206 16.49 27.21 -28.12
C ARG A 206 15.29 27.78 -27.37
N ALA A 207 15.00 29.05 -27.64
CA ALA A 207 13.86 29.76 -27.05
C ALA A 207 12.53 29.04 -27.33
N ASP A 208 12.32 28.55 -28.55
CA ASP A 208 11.09 27.83 -28.92
C ASP A 208 10.90 26.56 -28.08
N THR A 209 11.97 25.79 -27.88
CA THR A 209 11.98 24.57 -27.05
C THR A 209 11.71 24.88 -25.58
N ILE A 210 12.24 26.00 -25.08
CA ILE A 210 11.96 26.51 -23.73
C ILE A 210 10.49 26.88 -23.59
N VAL A 211 9.93 27.63 -24.54
CA VAL A 211 8.53 28.05 -24.53
C VAL A 211 7.60 26.84 -24.64
N GLU A 212 7.94 25.84 -25.46
CA GLU A 212 7.15 24.62 -25.58
C GLU A 212 7.16 23.80 -24.27
N ASP A 213 8.32 23.61 -23.63
CA ASP A 213 8.42 22.89 -22.35
C ASP A 213 7.67 23.64 -21.23
N PHE A 214 7.84 24.97 -21.17
CA PHE A 214 7.15 25.83 -20.21
C PHE A 214 5.64 25.90 -20.46
N GLY A 215 5.23 25.95 -21.72
CA GLY A 215 3.82 25.96 -22.14
C GLY A 215 3.12 24.64 -21.83
N LYS A 216 3.77 23.50 -22.08
CA LYS A 216 3.28 22.17 -21.66
C LYS A 216 3.09 22.11 -20.14
N PHE A 217 4.02 22.68 -19.38
CA PHE A 217 3.92 22.74 -17.93
C PHE A 217 2.72 23.59 -17.48
N ILE A 218 2.62 24.84 -17.94
CA ILE A 218 1.52 25.74 -17.57
C ILE A 218 0.16 25.15 -17.96
N PHE A 219 0.06 24.58 -19.16
CA PHE A 219 -1.18 23.98 -19.62
C PHE A 219 -1.62 22.85 -18.69
N LEU A 220 -0.73 21.91 -18.37
CA LEU A 220 -1.03 20.82 -17.43
C LEU A 220 -1.35 21.32 -16.01
N PHE A 221 -0.69 22.38 -15.56
CA PHE A 221 -0.88 22.99 -14.25
C PHE A 221 -2.23 23.73 -14.14
N LEU A 222 -2.68 24.39 -15.21
CA LEU A 222 -3.92 25.18 -15.22
C LEU A 222 -5.16 24.38 -15.68
N THR A 223 -5.01 23.31 -16.45
CA THR A 223 -6.15 22.50 -16.94
C THR A 223 -6.43 21.26 -16.10
N SER A 224 -5.73 21.06 -14.99
CA SER A 224 -6.06 20.01 -14.00
C SER A 224 -7.11 20.47 -12.96
N VAL A 225 -7.68 21.67 -13.15
CA VAL A 225 -8.88 22.19 -12.49
C VAL A 225 -10.12 21.76 -13.27
#